data_AF-A0A2G2KXV1-F1
#
_entry.id   AF-A0A2G2KXV1-F1
#
_cell.length_a   1.000
_cell.length_b   1.000
_cell.length_c   1.000
_cell.angle_alpha   90.00
_cell.angle_beta   90.00
_cell.angle_gamma   90.00
#
_symmetry.space_group_name_H-M   'P 1'
#
loop_
_entity.id
_entity.type
_entity.pdbx_description
1 polymer ?
#
loop_
_entity_poly.entity_id
_entity_poly.type
_entity_poly.pdbx_seq_one_letter_code
_entity_poly.pdbx_strand_id
1 'polypeptide(L)'
;MTINLMTTLGCHLCDEALQIFNDLLAENPALFKRFEIHLVEIADSEHLIESYGIRIPVLQYDEQELAWIFSMDDLSQWLQSL
;
A
#
# COMPACT_ATOMS: atom_id res chain seq x y z
N MET A 1 -0.25 -6.99 11.45
CA MET A 1 0.51 -7.22 10.21
C MET A 1 0.68 -5.85 9.58
N THR A 2 1.92 -5.47 9.26
CA THR A 2 2.25 -4.12 8.78
C THR A 2 2.39 -4.17 7.27
N ILE A 3 1.54 -3.43 6.56
CA ILE A 3 1.59 -3.29 5.10
C ILE A 3 2.41 -2.05 4.78
N ASN A 4 3.46 -2.21 3.99
CA ASN A 4 4.26 -1.07 3.55
C ASN A 4 3.67 -0.46 2.28
N LEU A 5 3.38 0.84 2.29
CA LEU A 5 3.04 1.60 1.09
C LEU A 5 4.29 2.33 0.60
N MET A 6 4.84 1.86 -0.52
CA MET A 6 5.92 2.55 -1.23
C MET A 6 5.37 3.87 -1.78
N THR A 7 5.92 4.98 -1.31
CA THR A 7 5.43 6.32 -1.62
C THR A 7 6.58 7.31 -1.75
N THR A 8 6.25 8.51 -2.23
CA THR A 8 7.13 9.67 -2.15
C THR A 8 6.33 10.95 -1.92
N LEU A 9 6.98 11.99 -1.40
CA LEU A 9 6.36 13.29 -1.22
C LEU A 9 5.75 13.84 -2.52
N GLY A 10 4.49 14.27 -2.47
CA GLY A 10 3.78 14.86 -3.61
C GLY A 10 3.17 13.85 -4.59
N CYS A 11 3.11 12.57 -4.23
CA CYS A 11 2.48 11.53 -5.03
C CYS A 11 0.96 11.45 -4.81
N HIS A 12 0.18 12.08 -5.71
CA HIS A 12 -1.30 12.02 -5.66
C HIS A 12 -1.85 10.59 -5.70
N LEU A 13 -1.26 9.72 -6.54
CA LEU A 13 -1.68 8.33 -6.64
C LEU A 13 -1.49 7.59 -5.31
N CYS A 14 -0.44 7.93 -4.56
CA CYS A 14 -0.16 7.34 -3.27
C CYS A 14 -1.18 7.79 -2.21
N ASP A 15 -1.66 9.03 -2.29
CA ASP A 15 -2.77 9.51 -1.46
C ASP A 15 -4.07 8.74 -1.77
N GLU A 16 -4.37 8.48 -3.06
CA GLU A 16 -5.52 7.65 -3.46
C GLU A 16 -5.42 6.21 -2.93
N ALA A 17 -4.26 5.57 -3.09
CA ALA A 17 -4.01 4.23 -2.58
C ALA A 17 -4.17 4.15 -1.05
N LEU A 18 -3.65 5.15 -0.32
CA LEU A 18 -3.80 5.26 1.12
C LEU A 18 -5.25 5.48 1.53
N GLN A 19 -6.00 6.29 0.78
CA GLN A 19 -7.42 6.53 1.02
C GLN A 19 -8.23 5.24 0.88
N ILE A 20 -8.03 4.49 -0.21
CA ILE A 20 -8.70 3.20 -0.44
C ILE A 20 -8.40 2.22 0.71
N PHE A 21 -7.15 2.19 1.20
CA PHE A 21 -6.77 1.34 2.33
C PHE A 21 -7.51 1.73 3.62
N ASN A 22 -7.53 3.02 3.94
CA ASN A 22 -8.20 3.53 5.14
C ASN A 22 -9.71 3.29 5.09
N ASP A 23 -10.33 3.52 3.94
CA ASP A 23 -11.77 3.30 3.74
C ASP A 23 -12.13 1.82 3.92
N LEU A 24 -11.33 0.91 3.35
CA LEU A 24 -11.54 -0.53 3.53
C LEU A 24 -11.46 -0.94 5.00
N LEU A 25 -10.48 -0.42 5.74
CA LEU A 25 -10.35 -0.74 7.17
C LEU A 25 -11.50 -0.15 7.99
N ALA A 26 -11.98 1.06 7.66
CA ALA A 26 -13.11 1.69 8.33
C ALA A 26 -14.40 0.87 8.13
N GLU A 27 -14.60 0.30 6.93
CA GLU A 27 -15.75 -0.55 6.63
C GLU A 27 -15.63 -1.98 7.20
N ASN A 28 -14.41 -2.43 7.52
CA ASN A 28 -14.14 -3.80 7.97
C ASN A 28 -13.37 -3.85 9.31
N PRO A 29 -14.08 -3.82 10.46
CA PRO A 29 -13.47 -3.82 11.79
C PRO A 29 -12.55 -5.02 12.08
N ALA A 30 -12.77 -6.15 11.40
CA ALA A 30 -11.91 -7.33 11.51
C ALA A 30 -10.54 -7.09 10.86
N LEU A 31 -10.51 -6.43 9.70
CA LEU A 31 -9.26 -6.05 9.02
C LEU A 31 -8.55 -4.94 9.79
N PHE A 32 -9.28 -3.95 10.31
CA PHE A 32 -8.72 -2.85 11.11
C PHE A 32 -7.89 -3.33 12.31
N LYS A 33 -8.29 -4.44 12.96
CA LYS A 33 -7.53 -5.02 14.08
C LYS A 33 -6.31 -5.82 13.65
N ARG A 34 -6.25 -6.25 12.39
CA ARG A 34 -5.23 -7.18 11.88
C ARG A 34 -4.14 -6.46 11.10
N PHE A 35 -4.50 -5.43 10.35
CA PHE A 35 -3.60 -4.73 9.43
C PHE A 35 -3.44 -3.27 9.82
N GLU A 36 -2.22 -2.78 9.67
CA GLU A 36 -1.86 -1.37 9.76
C GLU A 36 -1.00 -1.00 8.54
N ILE A 37 -0.95 0.28 8.20
CA ILE A 37 -0.18 0.79 7.08
C ILE A 37 1.03 1.57 7.56
N HIS A 38 2.16 1.33 6.90
CA HIS A 38 3.42 2.05 7.12
C HIS A 38 3.86 2.68 5.80
N LEU A 39 4.11 3.99 5.80
CA LEU A 39 4.56 4.71 4.62
C LEU A 39 6.08 4.57 4.49
N VAL A 40 6.56 4.13 3.33
CA VAL A 40 7.99 4.01 3.04
C VAL A 40 8.36 5.03 1.98
N GLU A 41 9.16 6.03 2.37
CA GLU A 41 9.72 7.03 1.47
C GLU A 41 10.80 6.39 0.60
N ILE A 42 10.51 6.23 -0.69
CA ILE A 42 11.46 5.60 -1.60
C ILE A 42 12.61 6.55 -1.97
N ALA A 43 12.40 7.87 -1.90
CA ALA A 43 13.42 8.86 -2.30
C ALA A 43 14.67 8.85 -1.42
N ASP A 44 14.61 8.24 -0.24
CA ASP A 44 15.73 8.11 0.69
C ASP A 44 16.68 6.94 0.33
N SER A 45 16.36 6.13 -0.68
CA SER A 45 17.14 4.94 -1.05
C SER A 45 17.22 4.74 -2.56
N GLU A 46 18.44 4.78 -3.11
CA GLU A 46 18.68 4.52 -4.54
C GLU A 46 18.08 3.17 -4.98
N HIS A 47 18.21 2.13 -4.15
CA HIS A 47 17.64 0.82 -4.45
C HIS A 47 16.11 0.82 -4.53
N LEU A 48 15.44 1.59 -3.67
CA LEU A 48 13.98 1.73 -3.70
C LEU A 48 13.54 2.58 -4.90
N ILE A 49 14.29 3.62 -5.26
CA ILE A 49 14.04 4.42 -6.47
C ILE A 49 14.16 3.53 -7.72
N GLU A 50 15.21 2.72 -7.83
CA GLU A 50 15.39 1.80 -8.96
C GLU A 50 14.25 0.78 -9.06
N SER A 51 13.78 0.27 -7.91
CA SER A 51 12.75 -0.77 -7.86
C SER A 51 11.33 -0.24 -8.03
N TYR A 52 11.03 0.96 -7.49
CA TYR A 52 9.66 1.47 -7.36
C TYR A 52 9.43 2.85 -7.98
N GLY A 53 10.46 3.56 -8.44
CA GLY A 53 10.37 4.98 -8.86
C GLY A 53 9.31 5.29 -9.93
N ILE A 54 8.97 4.32 -10.77
CA ILE A 54 7.89 4.42 -11.77
C ILE A 54 6.66 3.55 -11.47
N ARG A 55 6.70 2.80 -10.36
CA ARG A 55 5.68 1.83 -9.94
C ARG A 55 4.83 2.32 -8.78
N ILE A 56 5.30 3.30 -8.00
CA ILE A 56 4.54 3.81 -6.86
C ILE A 56 3.15 4.34 -7.31
N PRO A 57 2.10 4.08 -6.52
CA PRO A 57 2.11 3.37 -5.24
C PRO A 57 2.14 1.84 -5.35
N VAL A 58 2.85 1.20 -4.42
CA VAL A 58 2.86 -0.27 -4.25
C VAL A 58 2.65 -0.62 -2.77
N LEU A 59 1.65 -1.45 -2.49
CA LEU A 59 1.48 -2.07 -1.17
C LEU A 59 2.31 -3.36 -1.12
N GLN A 60 3.03 -3.56 -0.03
CA GLN A 60 3.95 -4.69 0.13
C GLN A 60 3.79 -5.33 1.51
N TYR A 61 3.74 -6.66 1.53
CA TYR A 61 3.84 -7.48 2.74
C TYR A 61 4.73 -8.69 2.45
N ASP A 62 5.85 -8.82 3.17
CA ASP A 62 6.91 -9.78 2.87
C ASP A 62 7.34 -9.72 1.39
N GLU A 63 7.17 -10.81 0.63
CA GLU A 63 7.47 -10.91 -0.80
C GLU A 63 6.26 -10.61 -1.71
N GLN A 64 5.09 -10.34 -1.12
CA GLN A 64 3.86 -10.06 -1.87
C GLN A 64 3.69 -8.56 -2.11
N GLU A 65 3.30 -8.21 -3.33
CA GLU A 65 3.03 -6.84 -3.75
C GLU A 65 1.65 -6.71 -4.39
N LEU A 66 0.98 -5.60 -4.09
CA LEU A 66 -0.17 -5.11 -4.84
C LEU A 66 0.19 -3.73 -5.40
N ALA A 67 0.49 -3.69 -6.70
CA ALA A 67 0.83 -2.46 -7.41
C ALA A 67 -0.43 -1.74 -7.89
N TRP A 68 -0.34 -0.42 -8.01
CA TRP A 68 -1.34 0.38 -8.71
C TRP A 68 -1.52 -0.10 -10.16
N ILE A 69 -2.72 -0.12 -10.76
CA ILE A 69 -4.01 0.39 -10.28
C ILE A 69 -4.80 -0.75 -9.59
N PHE A 70 -5.40 -0.49 -8.43
CA PHE A 70 -6.25 -1.45 -7.73
C PHE A 70 -7.53 -0.80 -7.19
N SER A 71 -8.59 -1.60 -7.06
CA SER A 71 -9.85 -1.23 -6.42
C SER A 71 -9.89 -1.66 -4.94
N MET A 72 -10.93 -1.24 -4.22
CA MET A 72 -11.18 -1.70 -2.85
C MET A 72 -11.40 -3.22 -2.78
N ASP A 73 -12.03 -3.82 -3.79
CA ASP A 73 -12.23 -5.27 -3.88
C ASP A 73 -10.91 -6.02 -4.10
N ASP A 74 -10.03 -5.49 -4.97
CA ASP A 74 -8.70 -6.05 -5.21
C ASP A 74 -7.86 -6.01 -3.92
N LEU A 75 -7.90 -4.87 -3.21
CA LEU A 75 -7.21 -4.72 -1.93
C LEU A 75 -7.76 -5.70 -0.86
N SER A 76 -9.08 -5.84 -0.76
CA SER A 76 -9.72 -6.76 0.18
C SER A 76 -9.33 -8.21 -0.08
N GLN A 77 -9.35 -8.63 -1.35
CA GLN A 77 -8.93 -9.97 -1.75
C GLN A 77 -7.45 -10.21 -1.45
N TRP A 78 -6.59 -9.23 -1.76
CA TRP A 78 -5.17 -9.31 -1.47
C TRP A 78 -4.92 -9.48 0.04
N LEU A 79 -5.49 -8.61 0.88
CA LEU A 79 -5.35 -8.70 2.35
C LEU A 79 -5.87 -10.01 2.95
N GLN A 80 -6.90 -10.61 2.35
CA GLN A 80 -7.43 -11.91 2.79
C GLN A 80 -6.55 -13.10 2.37
N SER A 81 -5.72 -12.91 1.35
CA SER A 81 -4.75 -13.91 0.88
C SER A 81 -3.41 -13.88 1.64
N LEU A 82 -3.18 -12.84 2.46
CA LEU A 82 -2.05 -12.72 3.40
C LEU A 82 -2.28 -13.56 4.66
#